data_AF-A0A973V4T9-F1
#
_entry.id   AF-A0A973V4T9-F1
#
_cell.length_a   1.000
_cell.length_b   1.000
_cell.length_c   1.000
_cell.angle_alpha   90.00
_cell.angle_beta   90.00
_cell.angle_gamma   90.00
#
_symmetry.space_group_name_H-M   'P 1'
#
loop_
_entity.id
_entity.type
_entity.pdbx_description
1 polymer ?
#
loop_
_entity_poly.entity_id
_entity_poly.type
_entity_poly.pdbx_seq_one_letter_code
_entity_poly.pdbx_strand_id
1 'polypeptide(L)'
;MFDSWSPRQRGTCTCTAHLENLLDVVLSPADPSFEAISVADLLKTGDLTAAPLTKEERKWGGTEYHWSLWVGDAARGYYDDDAPLPLDVGILAAPGVERVEWRDREEFVVGAPTLCVDGMTAVVAAVLADPRVRL
;
A
#
# COMPACT_ATOMS: atom_id res chain seq x y z
N MET A 1 5.68 20.20 -19.12
CA MET A 1 5.70 18.80 -19.58
C MET A 1 4.46 18.13 -19.02
N PHE A 2 3.57 17.61 -19.85
CA PHE A 2 2.42 16.86 -19.33
C PHE A 2 2.93 15.47 -18.96
N ASP A 3 2.88 15.15 -17.67
CA ASP A 3 3.25 13.84 -17.17
C ASP A 3 2.40 12.77 -17.86
N SER A 4 3.07 11.96 -18.69
CA SER A 4 2.48 10.90 -19.50
C SER A 4 2.55 9.54 -18.81
N TRP A 5 2.84 9.52 -17.50
CA TRP A 5 2.92 8.25 -16.79
C TRP A 5 1.60 7.48 -16.87
N SER A 6 1.75 6.18 -17.10
CA SER A 6 0.71 5.17 -17.02
C SER A 6 1.21 3.99 -16.17
N PRO A 7 0.30 3.28 -15.48
CA PRO A 7 0.63 2.09 -14.71
C PRO A 7 1.40 1.06 -15.53
N ARG A 8 2.48 0.51 -14.97
CA ARG A 8 3.17 -0.62 -15.59
C ARG A 8 2.28 -1.86 -15.55
N GLN A 9 2.29 -2.61 -16.64
CA GLN A 9 1.65 -3.92 -16.67
C GLN A 9 2.57 -4.96 -16.05
N ARG A 10 1.98 -6.04 -15.53
CA ARG A 10 2.73 -7.20 -15.07
C ARG A 10 3.68 -7.70 -16.16
N GLY A 11 4.92 -8.03 -15.78
CA GLY A 11 6.00 -8.38 -16.70
C GLY A 11 6.77 -7.19 -17.27
N THR A 12 6.28 -5.96 -17.10
CA THR A 12 6.99 -4.71 -17.44
C THR A 12 7.26 -3.82 -16.22
N CYS A 13 6.77 -4.24 -15.05
CA CYS A 13 7.02 -3.60 -13.76
C CYS A 13 8.34 -4.07 -13.14
N THR A 14 8.86 -3.30 -12.18
CA THR A 14 10.08 -3.62 -11.42
C THR A 14 9.77 -4.19 -10.03
N CYS A 15 8.58 -4.77 -9.84
CA CYS A 15 8.15 -5.27 -8.54
C CYS A 15 9.06 -6.42 -8.08
N THR A 16 9.49 -6.37 -6.82
CA THR A 16 10.25 -7.46 -6.18
C THR A 16 9.36 -8.65 -5.82
N ALA A 17 8.09 -8.38 -5.53
CA ALA A 17 7.05 -9.37 -5.29
C ALA A 17 5.71 -8.89 -5.87
N HIS A 18 4.83 -9.85 -6.16
CA HIS A 18 3.44 -9.60 -6.51
C HIS A 18 2.52 -10.24 -5.46
N LEU A 19 1.27 -9.80 -5.46
CA LEU A 19 0.28 -10.12 -4.44
C LEU A 19 0.05 -11.62 -4.24
N GLU A 20 0.19 -12.43 -5.29
CA GLU A 20 0.06 -13.90 -5.24
C GLU A 20 0.98 -14.57 -4.21
N ASN A 21 2.12 -13.97 -3.89
CA ASN A 21 3.07 -14.51 -2.92
C ASN A 21 2.66 -14.22 -1.47
N LEU A 22 1.65 -13.36 -1.26
CA LEU A 22 1.26 -12.85 0.06
C LEU A 22 -0.17 -13.24 0.45
N LEU A 23 -0.96 -13.81 -0.45
CA LEU A 23 -2.39 -14.08 -0.22
C LEU A 23 -2.65 -14.92 1.05
N ASP A 24 -1.81 -15.92 1.31
CA ASP A 24 -1.95 -16.83 2.46
C ASP A 24 -1.28 -16.29 3.74
N VAL A 25 -0.65 -15.12 3.69
CA VAL A 25 -0.03 -14.50 4.87
C VAL A 25 -1.13 -14.05 5.83
N VAL A 26 -1.01 -14.47 7.09
CA VAL A 26 -1.94 -14.10 8.16
C VAL A 26 -1.39 -12.88 8.90
N LEU A 27 -2.19 -11.82 8.92
CA LEU A 27 -1.95 -10.60 9.66
C LEU A 27 -2.43 -10.78 11.10
N SER A 28 -1.52 -10.60 12.05
CA SER A 28 -1.90 -10.54 13.46
C SER A 28 -2.38 -9.13 13.79
N PRO A 29 -3.47 -8.98 14.57
CA PRO A 29 -4.01 -7.67 14.88
C PRO A 29 -3.08 -6.89 15.82
N ALA A 30 -3.07 -5.58 15.67
CA ALA A 30 -2.48 -4.64 16.62
C ALA A 30 -3.47 -4.36 17.78
N ASP A 31 -4.77 -4.26 17.46
CA ASP A 31 -5.84 -4.09 18.43
C ASP A 31 -6.47 -5.45 18.80
N PRO A 32 -6.51 -5.86 20.08
CA PRO A 32 -7.07 -7.15 20.50
C PRO A 32 -8.57 -7.33 20.25
N SER A 33 -9.29 -6.28 19.84
CA SER A 33 -10.68 -6.36 19.40
C SER A 33 -10.86 -6.92 17.98
N PHE A 34 -9.77 -7.03 17.22
CA PHE A 34 -9.75 -7.64 15.88
C PHE A 34 -9.30 -9.10 15.95
N GLU A 35 -9.80 -9.91 15.02
CA GLU A 35 -9.29 -11.28 14.80
C GLU A 35 -8.15 -11.26 13.79
N ALA A 36 -7.31 -12.29 13.77
CA ALA A 36 -6.31 -12.44 12.71
C ALA A 36 -6.99 -12.67 11.35
N ILE A 37 -6.48 -12.05 10.29
CA ILE A 37 -7.03 -12.16 8.93
C ILE A 37 -5.95 -12.54 7.93
N SER A 38 -6.30 -13.29 6.89
CA SER A 38 -5.40 -13.47 5.75
C SER A 38 -5.35 -12.22 4.87
N VAL A 39 -4.25 -11.97 4.17
CA VAL A 39 -4.18 -10.91 3.15
C VAL A 39 -5.28 -11.12 2.10
N ALA A 40 -5.51 -12.36 1.67
CA ALA A 40 -6.59 -12.68 0.73
C ALA A 40 -7.97 -12.25 1.22
N ASP A 41 -8.28 -12.47 2.50
CA ASP A 41 -9.57 -12.10 3.06
C ASP A 41 -9.68 -10.58 3.30
N LEU A 42 -8.60 -9.92 3.69
CA LEU A 42 -8.57 -8.45 3.79
C LEU A 42 -8.82 -7.79 2.42
N LEU A 43 -8.23 -8.31 1.35
CA LEU A 43 -8.48 -7.80 -0.01
C LEU A 43 -9.95 -7.96 -0.42
N LYS A 44 -10.62 -9.02 0.03
CA LYS A 44 -12.05 -9.24 -0.27
C LYS A 44 -12.95 -8.22 0.42
N THR A 45 -12.53 -7.60 1.53
CA THR A 45 -13.31 -6.54 2.17
C THR A 45 -13.26 -5.23 1.37
N GLY A 46 -12.20 -5.05 0.56
CA GLY A 46 -11.94 -3.81 -0.16
C GLY A 46 -11.19 -2.76 0.68
N ASP A 47 -10.82 -3.08 1.92
CA ASP A 47 -10.09 -2.18 2.83
C ASP A 47 -8.59 -2.17 2.60
N LEU A 48 -8.11 -2.87 1.59
CA LEU A 48 -6.75 -2.79 1.11
C LEU A 48 -6.75 -2.74 -0.41
N THR A 49 -6.59 -1.56 -0.99
CA THR A 49 -6.51 -1.42 -2.45
C THR A 49 -5.45 -0.42 -2.88
N ALA A 50 -4.88 -0.63 -4.05
CA ALA A 50 -4.07 0.36 -4.75
C ALA A 50 -4.77 0.71 -6.05
N ALA A 51 -4.87 2.00 -6.36
CA ALA A 51 -5.42 2.50 -7.61
C ALA A 51 -4.48 3.53 -8.23
N PRO A 52 -4.32 3.55 -9.55
CA PRO A 52 -3.53 4.59 -10.19
C PRO A 52 -4.23 5.94 -10.06
N LEU A 53 -3.48 6.97 -9.71
CA LEU A 53 -4.01 8.33 -9.68
C LEU A 53 -4.40 8.77 -11.08
N THR A 54 -5.58 9.39 -11.19
CA THR A 54 -6.04 10.05 -12.39
C THR A 54 -5.10 11.17 -12.80
N LYS A 55 -5.18 11.59 -14.06
CA LYS A 55 -4.37 12.70 -14.57
C LYS A 55 -4.69 14.00 -13.82
N GLU A 56 -5.94 14.18 -13.44
CA GLU A 56 -6.44 15.31 -12.68
C GLU A 56 -5.82 15.32 -11.28
N GLU A 57 -5.90 14.20 -10.55
CA GLU A 57 -5.34 14.10 -9.19
C GLU A 57 -3.82 14.34 -9.16
N ARG A 58 -3.08 13.84 -10.15
CA ARG A 58 -1.63 14.11 -10.27
C ARG A 58 -1.31 15.56 -10.60
N LYS A 59 -2.17 16.28 -11.32
CA LYS A 59 -1.98 17.72 -11.55
C LYS A 59 -2.15 18.54 -10.26
N TRP A 60 -3.06 18.12 -9.38
CA TRP A 60 -3.34 18.81 -8.12
C TRP A 60 -2.33 18.45 -7.03
N GLY A 61 -2.00 17.17 -6.88
CA GLY A 61 -1.10 16.66 -5.83
C GLY A 61 0.39 16.65 -6.20
N GLY A 62 0.74 17.04 -7.43
CA GLY A 62 2.10 16.95 -7.97
C GLY A 62 2.33 15.66 -8.76
N THR A 63 3.14 15.75 -9.82
CA THR A 63 3.43 14.65 -10.76
C THR A 63 4.37 13.59 -10.19
N GLU A 64 4.70 13.69 -8.91
CA GLU A 64 5.63 12.78 -8.22
C GLU A 64 4.88 11.59 -7.61
N TYR A 65 3.55 11.69 -7.48
CA TYR A 65 2.68 10.61 -7.01
C TYR A 65 2.01 9.88 -8.18
N HIS A 66 1.84 8.58 -8.02
CA HIS A 66 1.39 7.67 -9.06
C HIS A 66 0.20 6.81 -8.61
N TRP A 67 0.12 6.50 -7.31
CA TRP A 67 -0.87 5.61 -6.73
C TRP A 67 -1.62 6.31 -5.60
N SER A 68 -2.92 6.03 -5.49
CA SER A 68 -3.70 6.16 -4.26
C SER A 68 -3.76 4.77 -3.62
N LEU A 69 -3.51 4.70 -2.33
CA LEU A 69 -3.67 3.50 -1.52
C LEU A 69 -4.79 3.72 -0.53
N TRP A 70 -5.74 2.79 -0.51
CA TRP A 70 -6.78 2.72 0.49
C TRP A 70 -6.41 1.66 1.53
N VAL A 71 -6.33 2.08 2.79
CA VAL A 71 -6.11 1.25 3.97
C VAL A 71 -7.26 1.54 4.93
N GLY A 72 -8.40 0.91 4.66
CA GLY A 72 -9.66 1.18 5.33
C GLY A 72 -9.74 0.58 6.74
N ASP A 73 -10.87 0.80 7.40
CA ASP A 73 -11.15 0.37 8.76
C ASP A 73 -10.81 -1.11 9.06
N ALA A 74 -11.09 -2.04 8.13
CA ALA A 74 -10.71 -3.44 8.37
C ALA A 74 -9.18 -3.60 8.40
N ALA A 75 -8.42 -2.86 7.59
CA ALA A 75 -6.96 -2.89 7.62
C ALA A 75 -6.37 -2.14 8.84
N ARG A 76 -7.10 -1.14 9.37
CA ARG A 76 -6.66 -0.30 10.50
C ARG A 76 -6.34 -1.09 11.76
N GLY A 77 -7.05 -2.20 12.01
CA GLY A 77 -6.82 -3.08 13.16
C GLY A 77 -5.49 -3.85 13.14
N TYR A 78 -4.72 -3.80 12.04
CA TYR A 78 -3.50 -4.58 11.86
C TYR A 78 -2.19 -3.76 11.89
N TYR A 79 -2.28 -2.46 12.17
CA TYR A 79 -1.12 -1.61 12.43
C TYR A 79 -1.44 -0.56 13.50
N ASP A 80 -0.41 -0.06 14.17
CA ASP A 80 -0.47 1.03 15.13
C ASP A 80 0.34 2.23 14.59
N ASP A 81 -0.22 3.44 14.71
CA ASP A 81 0.43 4.67 14.24
C ASP A 81 1.65 5.01 15.11
N ASP A 82 1.64 4.58 16.37
CA ASP A 82 2.71 4.79 17.34
C ASP A 82 3.73 3.62 17.36
N ALA A 83 3.59 2.65 16.45
CA ALA A 83 4.47 1.49 16.37
C ALA A 83 5.93 1.89 16.01
N PRO A 84 6.93 1.06 16.37
CA PRO A 84 8.33 1.28 16.00
C PRO A 84 8.57 1.43 14.49
N LEU A 85 7.70 0.84 13.66
CA LEU A 85 7.68 1.04 12.22
C LEU A 85 6.30 1.58 11.80
N PRO A 86 6.15 2.91 11.65
CA PRO A 86 4.95 3.49 11.08
C PRO A 86 4.69 2.94 9.67
N LEU A 87 3.41 2.78 9.31
CA LEU A 87 3.00 2.13 8.06
C LEU A 87 3.59 2.84 6.82
N ASP A 88 3.53 4.16 6.77
CA ASP A 88 4.08 4.99 5.70
C ASP A 88 5.60 4.86 5.56
N VAL A 89 6.33 4.79 6.67
CA VAL A 89 7.78 4.56 6.70
C VAL A 89 8.11 3.16 6.14
N GLY A 90 7.32 2.15 6.50
CA GLY A 90 7.45 0.81 5.95
C GLY A 90 7.21 0.77 4.43
N ILE A 91 6.17 1.45 3.95
CA ILE A 91 5.87 1.57 2.52
C ILE A 91 7.00 2.31 1.79
N LEU A 92 7.49 3.42 2.34
CA LEU A 92 8.58 4.23 1.76
C LEU A 92 9.89 3.45 1.64
N ALA A 93 10.15 2.55 2.59
CA ALA A 93 11.35 1.71 2.57
C ALA A 93 11.30 0.60 1.49
N ALA A 94 10.15 0.36 0.86
CA ALA A 94 10.00 -0.70 -0.12
C ALA A 94 10.70 -0.35 -1.47
N PRO A 95 11.37 -1.32 -2.12
CA PRO A 95 12.03 -1.08 -3.40
C PRO A 95 11.08 -0.55 -4.48
N GLY A 96 11.48 0.53 -5.14
CA GLY A 96 10.69 1.19 -6.19
C GLY A 96 9.66 2.19 -5.68
N VAL A 97 9.53 2.35 -4.36
CA VAL A 97 8.80 3.45 -3.74
C VAL A 97 9.77 4.62 -3.48
N GLU A 98 9.40 5.79 -3.96
CA GLU A 98 10.20 7.00 -3.90
C GLU A 98 9.65 8.00 -2.88
N ARG A 99 8.31 8.01 -2.69
CA ARG A 99 7.59 8.93 -1.80
C ARG A 99 6.29 8.32 -1.29
N VAL A 100 5.91 8.68 -0.08
CA VAL A 100 4.63 8.32 0.56
C VAL A 100 4.12 9.53 1.34
N GLU A 101 2.84 9.85 1.22
CA GLU A 101 2.19 10.93 1.98
C GLU A 101 0.77 10.52 2.34
N TRP A 102 0.31 10.92 3.53
CA TRP A 102 -1.07 10.74 3.97
C TRP A 102 -1.94 11.84 3.35
N ARG A 103 -2.99 11.46 2.63
CA ARG A 103 -4.03 12.40 2.18
C ARG A 103 -5.17 12.49 3.18
N ASP A 104 -5.53 11.36 3.77
CA ASP A 104 -6.53 11.24 4.81
C ASP A 104 -6.14 10.09 5.74
N ARG A 105 -6.94 9.80 6.76
CA ARG A 105 -6.72 8.70 7.71
C ARG A 105 -6.55 7.34 7.05
N GLU A 106 -7.28 7.09 5.97
CA GLU A 106 -7.33 5.79 5.27
C GLU A 106 -6.72 5.86 3.87
N GLU A 107 -6.27 7.04 3.44
CA GLU A 107 -5.77 7.27 2.09
C GLU A 107 -4.33 7.76 2.09
N PHE A 108 -3.46 7.03 1.37
CA PHE A 108 -2.09 7.41 1.10
C PHE A 108 -1.91 7.70 -0.38
N VAL A 109 -1.01 8.62 -0.72
CA VAL A 109 -0.47 8.74 -2.07
C VAL A 109 0.98 8.31 -2.12
N VAL A 110 1.31 7.58 -3.18
CA VAL A 110 2.62 6.95 -3.32
C VAL A 110 3.24 7.26 -4.67
N GLY A 111 4.48 7.72 -4.62
CA GLY A 111 5.37 7.86 -5.76
C GLY A 111 6.07 6.54 -6.02
N ALA A 112 5.60 5.76 -6.99
CA ALA A 112 6.23 4.50 -7.38
C ALA A 112 6.04 4.23 -8.89
N PRO A 113 6.77 4.95 -9.76
CA PRO A 113 6.48 5.02 -11.18
C PRO A 113 6.67 3.68 -11.92
N THR A 114 7.46 2.76 -11.37
CA THR A 114 7.85 1.52 -12.01
C THR A 114 7.13 0.29 -11.49
N LEU A 115 6.33 0.43 -10.42
CA LEU A 115 5.50 -0.65 -9.90
C LEU A 115 4.23 -0.82 -10.75
N CYS A 116 3.61 -2.00 -10.65
CA CYS A 116 2.24 -2.22 -11.12
C CYS A 116 1.28 -2.21 -9.93
N VAL A 117 -0.03 -2.25 -10.20
CA VAL A 117 -1.06 -2.23 -9.16
C VAL A 117 -0.87 -3.38 -8.15
N ASP A 118 -0.69 -4.61 -8.63
CA ASP A 118 -0.47 -5.77 -7.77
C ASP A 118 0.79 -5.65 -6.93
N GLY A 119 1.85 -5.06 -7.48
CA GLY A 119 3.10 -4.84 -6.76
C GLY A 119 2.94 -3.79 -5.68
N MET A 120 2.20 -2.72 -5.96
CA MET A 120 1.92 -1.69 -4.98
C MET A 120 1.04 -2.23 -3.84
N THR A 121 -0.02 -2.98 -4.16
CA THR A 121 -0.83 -3.67 -3.14
C THR A 121 0.01 -4.68 -2.35
N ALA A 122 0.91 -5.41 -3.00
CA ALA A 122 1.81 -6.35 -2.33
C ALA A 122 2.79 -5.64 -1.37
N VAL A 123 3.28 -4.45 -1.70
CA VAL A 123 4.10 -3.65 -0.79
C VAL A 123 3.35 -3.38 0.51
N VAL A 124 2.12 -2.86 0.43
CA VAL A 124 1.34 -2.55 1.65
C VAL A 124 1.03 -3.83 2.44
N ALA A 125 0.62 -4.91 1.77
CA ALA A 125 0.38 -6.19 2.42
C ALA A 125 1.62 -6.75 3.13
N ALA A 126 2.80 -6.62 2.51
CA ALA A 126 4.06 -7.05 3.13
C ALA A 126 4.44 -6.20 4.34
N VAL A 127 4.17 -4.89 4.30
CA VAL A 127 4.41 -4.00 5.45
C VAL A 127 3.45 -4.32 6.60
N LEU A 128 2.16 -4.53 6.32
CA LEU A 128 1.20 -4.96 7.34
C LEU A 128 1.57 -6.31 7.99
N ALA A 129 2.24 -7.19 7.23
CA ALA A 129 2.72 -8.46 7.76
C ALA A 129 3.94 -8.29 8.70
N ASP A 130 4.71 -7.21 8.58
CA ASP A 130 5.88 -6.96 9.43
C ASP A 130 5.43 -6.74 10.89
N PRO A 131 5.93 -7.52 11.87
CA PRO A 131 5.54 -7.35 13.27
C PRO A 131 5.80 -5.96 13.84
N ARG A 132 6.76 -5.21 13.30
CA ARG A 132 7.13 -3.90 13.85
C ARG A 132 6.09 -2.82 13.61
N VAL A 133 5.08 -3.07 12.78
CA VAL A 133 3.95 -2.14 12.57
C VAL A 133 2.88 -2.24 13.65
N ARG A 134 3.02 -3.17 14.62
CA ARG A 134 2.03 -3.46 15.66
C ARG A 134 2.61 -3.71 17.06
N LEU A 135 3.93 -3.62 17.22
CA LEU A 135 4.64 -3.96 18.46
C LEU A 135 4.70 -2.81 19.45
#